data_AF-A0A1X7IB50-F1
#
_entry.id   AF-A0A1X7IB50-F1
#
_cell.length_a   1.000
_cell.length_b   1.000
_cell.length_c   1.000
_cell.angle_alpha   90.00
_cell.angle_beta   90.00
_cell.angle_gamma   90.00
#
_symmetry.space_group_name_H-M   'P 1'
#
loop_
_entity.id
_entity.type
_entity.pdbx_description
1 polymer ?
#
loop_
_entity_poly.entity_id
_entity_poly.type
_entity_poly.pdbx_seq_one_letter_code
_entity_poly.pdbx_strand_id
1 'polypeptide(L)'
;MTDATLTVIVTIVRIAIAVVFIGMGINHFVPKAARIMAKMIPPMLRREGALNPLNLVYFTGFCEIAGGIGLLVPQTRLAAAIALVVFLAAVFPANAYAAANRERFGAVAIPFWPRLIGQIVLAALIIWVGVAT
;
A
#
# COMPACT_ATOMS: atom_id res chain seq x y z
N MET A 1 -6.22 -22.40 21.15
CA MET A 1 -6.89 -21.09 21.02
C MET A 1 -8.37 -21.34 20.83
N THR A 2 -9.25 -20.56 21.46
CA THR A 2 -10.69 -20.65 21.17
C THR A 2 -11.00 -19.86 19.89
N ASP A 3 -12.10 -20.20 19.22
CA ASP A 3 -12.55 -19.47 18.02
C ASP A 3 -12.75 -17.98 18.31
N ALA A 4 -13.25 -17.64 19.50
CA ALA A 4 -13.40 -16.26 19.95
C ALA A 4 -12.06 -15.50 20.01
N THR A 5 -10.99 -16.13 20.53
CA THR A 5 -9.67 -15.51 20.56
C THR A 5 -9.14 -15.23 19.15
N LEU A 6 -9.33 -16.16 18.21
CA LEU A 6 -8.90 -15.99 16.83
C LEU A 6 -9.64 -14.84 16.14
N THR A 7 -10.96 -14.74 16.32
CA THR A 7 -11.76 -13.63 15.77
C THR A 7 -11.30 -12.27 16.29
N VAL A 8 -10.98 -12.17 17.59
CA VAL A 8 -10.44 -10.93 18.17
C VAL A 8 -9.11 -10.56 17.54
N ILE A 9 -8.18 -11.51 17.40
CA ILE A 9 -6.87 -11.26 16.78
C ILE A 9 -7.03 -10.80 15.33
N VAL A 10 -7.82 -11.51 14.53
CA VAL A 10 -8.08 -11.16 13.13
C VAL A 10 -8.66 -9.74 13.02
N THR A 11 -9.61 -9.40 13.89
CA THR A 11 -10.24 -8.07 13.91
C THR A 11 -9.23 -6.98 14.23
N ILE A 12 -8.38 -7.18 15.24
CA ILE A 12 -7.32 -6.21 15.61
C ILE A 12 -6.35 -6.01 14.44
N VAL A 13 -5.87 -7.10 13.84
CA VAL A 13 -4.92 -7.02 12.71
C VAL A 13 -5.56 -6.33 11.50
N ARG A 14 -6.83 -6.64 11.21
CA ARG A 14 -7.59 -5.98 10.13
C ARG A 14 -7.70 -4.47 10.34
N ILE A 15 -8.06 -4.04 11.55
CA ILE A 15 -8.16 -2.62 11.90
C ILE A 15 -6.80 -1.96 11.78
N ALA A 16 -5.73 -2.59 12.29
CA ALA A 16 -4.37 -2.06 12.19
C ALA A 16 -3.94 -1.88 10.72
N ILE A 17 -4.17 -2.87 9.86
CA ILE A 17 -3.87 -2.79 8.42
C ILE A 17 -4.68 -1.66 7.77
N ALA A 18 -5.99 -1.58 8.06
CA ALA A 18 -6.84 -0.52 7.52
C ALA A 18 -6.34 0.88 7.90
N VAL A 19 -5.98 1.10 9.17
CA VAL A 19 -5.43 2.36 9.66
C VAL A 19 -4.11 2.70 8.95
N VAL A 20 -3.22 1.71 8.76
CA VAL A 20 -1.96 1.92 8.04
C VAL A 20 -2.21 2.35 6.59
N PHE A 21 -3.08 1.65 5.85
CA PHE A 21 -3.39 2.01 4.47
C PHE A 21 -4.07 3.37 4.35
N ILE A 22 -5.03 3.68 5.24
CA ILE A 22 -5.69 4.99 5.25
C ILE A 22 -4.67 6.10 5.54
N GLY A 23 -3.80 5.91 6.55
CA GLY A 23 -2.77 6.89 6.90
C GLY A 23 -1.75 7.11 5.78
N MET A 24 -1.28 6.03 5.15
CA MET A 24 -0.38 6.10 3.99
C MET A 24 -1.05 6.75 2.78
N GLY A 25 -2.33 6.44 2.54
CA GLY A 25 -3.11 7.02 1.47
C GLY A 25 -3.32 8.52 1.66
N ILE A 26 -3.59 8.99 2.88
CA ILE A 26 -3.65 10.43 3.21
C ILE A 26 -2.32 11.13 2.89
N ASN A 27 -1.19 10.48 3.20
CA ASN A 27 0.14 11.06 2.94
C ASN A 27 0.41 11.32 1.45
N HIS A 28 -0.27 10.62 0.53
CA HIS A 28 -0.15 10.89 -0.92
C HIS A 28 -0.70 12.27 -1.32
N PHE A 29 -1.58 12.86 -0.50
CA PHE A 29 -2.15 14.19 -0.74
C PHE A 29 -1.35 15.31 -0.07
N VAL A 30 -0.36 14.97 0.76
CA VAL A 30 0.55 15.95 1.39
C VAL A 30 1.54 16.46 0.34
N PRO A 31 1.60 17.78 0.02
CA PRO A 31 2.34 18.29 -1.14
C PRO A 31 3.83 17.92 -1.19
N LYS A 32 4.50 17.85 -0.03
CA LYS A 32 5.92 17.47 0.06
C LYS A 32 6.10 15.97 -0.21
N ALA A 33 5.28 15.14 0.40
CA ALA A 33 5.33 13.69 0.23
C ALA A 33 4.95 13.28 -1.20
N ALA A 34 3.89 13.86 -1.76
CA ALA A 34 3.43 13.60 -3.12
C ALA A 34 4.53 13.85 -4.16
N ARG A 35 5.26 14.98 -4.04
CA ARG A 35 6.38 15.32 -4.92
C ARG A 35 7.56 14.35 -4.78
N ILE A 36 7.79 13.79 -3.60
CA ILE A 36 8.84 12.78 -3.38
C ILE A 36 8.41 11.45 -4.04
N MET A 37 7.19 11.00 -3.78
CA MET A 37 6.62 9.78 -4.36
C MET A 37 6.59 9.83 -5.90
N ALA A 38 6.20 10.97 -6.47
CA ALA A 38 6.19 11.18 -7.92
C ALA A 38 7.60 11.01 -8.54
N LYS A 39 8.65 11.40 -7.81
CA LYS A 39 10.04 11.19 -8.24
C LYS A 39 10.50 9.74 -8.12
N MET A 40 9.89 8.95 -7.24
CA MET A 40 10.16 7.52 -7.09
C MET A 40 9.58 6.69 -8.26
N ILE A 41 8.63 7.23 -9.03
CA ILE A 41 8.11 6.55 -10.21
C ILE A 41 9.25 6.38 -11.25
N PRO A 42 9.55 5.15 -11.72
CA PRO A 42 10.63 4.88 -12.67
C PRO A 42 10.47 5.69 -13.96
N PRO A 43 11.56 6.17 -14.59
CA PRO A 43 11.49 6.96 -15.82
C PRO A 43 10.65 6.32 -16.93
N MET A 44 10.72 5.00 -17.11
CA MET A 44 9.96 4.24 -18.11
C MET A 44 8.43 4.30 -17.92
N LEU A 45 7.96 4.63 -16.70
CA LEU A 45 6.53 4.75 -16.38
C LEU A 45 6.05 6.20 -16.34
N ARG A 46 6.95 7.18 -16.51
CA ARG A 46 6.57 8.60 -16.52
C ARG A 46 5.95 8.95 -17.86
N ARG A 47 4.70 9.37 -17.84
CA ARG A 47 3.95 9.82 -19.02
C ARG A 47 3.50 11.26 -18.83
N GLU A 48 3.11 11.90 -19.93
CA GLU A 48 2.47 13.21 -19.90
C GLU A 48 0.95 13.07 -19.84
N GLY A 49 0.24 14.20 -19.68
CA GLY A 49 -1.22 14.22 -19.61
C GLY A 49 -1.79 13.63 -18.33
N ALA A 50 -2.88 12.86 -18.45
CA ALA A 50 -3.62 12.34 -17.30
C ALA A 50 -2.84 11.32 -16.45
N LEU A 51 -1.89 10.59 -17.05
CA LEU A 51 -1.07 9.56 -16.39
C LEU A 51 0.29 10.11 -15.93
N ASN A 52 0.37 11.41 -15.65
CA ASN A 52 1.59 11.99 -15.11
C ASN A 52 1.89 11.45 -13.70
N PRO A 53 3.16 11.47 -13.26
CA PRO A 53 3.57 10.91 -11.98
C PRO A 53 2.79 11.42 -10.76
N LEU A 54 2.39 12.69 -10.75
CA LEU A 54 1.67 13.27 -9.62
C LEU A 54 0.23 12.77 -9.56
N ASN A 55 -0.44 12.65 -10.71
CA ASN A 55 -1.77 12.06 -10.79
C ASN A 55 -1.75 10.58 -10.39
N LEU A 56 -0.73 9.83 -10.80
CA LEU A 56 -0.56 8.44 -10.38
C LEU A 56 -0.43 8.34 -8.85
N VAL A 57 0.31 9.24 -8.21
CA VAL A 57 0.41 9.31 -6.74
C VAL A 57 -0.94 9.60 -6.10
N TYR A 58 -1.72 10.55 -6.61
CA TYR A 58 -3.06 10.81 -6.05
C TYR A 58 -4.01 9.62 -6.26
N PHE A 59 -3.93 8.96 -7.42
CA PHE A 59 -4.70 7.76 -7.69
C PHE A 59 -4.33 6.62 -6.75
N THR A 60 -3.03 6.37 -6.53
CA THR A 60 -2.59 5.33 -5.59
C THR A 60 -3.00 5.66 -4.15
N GLY A 61 -2.94 6.93 -3.75
CA GLY A 61 -3.44 7.37 -2.45
C GLY A 61 -4.93 7.12 -2.24
N PHE A 62 -5.74 7.38 -3.27
CA PHE A 62 -7.17 7.04 -3.25
C PHE A 62 -7.39 5.53 -3.12
N CYS A 63 -6.66 4.71 -3.87
CA CYS A 63 -6.74 3.25 -3.81
C CYS A 63 -6.39 2.70 -2.42
N GLU A 64 -5.37 3.25 -1.75
CA GLU A 64 -5.01 2.85 -0.38
C GLU A 64 -6.13 3.16 0.62
N ILE A 65 -6.69 4.38 0.56
CA ILE A 65 -7.81 4.78 1.44
C ILE A 65 -9.03 3.89 1.18
N ALA A 66 -9.40 3.71 -0.09
CA ALA A 66 -10.54 2.88 -0.48
C ALA A 66 -10.35 1.42 -0.06
N GLY A 67 -9.15 0.87 -0.24
CA GLY A 67 -8.82 -0.50 0.19
C GLY A 67 -8.85 -0.65 1.72
N GLY A 68 -8.30 0.32 2.45
CA GLY A 68 -8.33 0.33 3.92
C GLY A 68 -9.76 0.39 4.47
N ILE A 69 -10.61 1.26 3.94
CA ILE A 69 -12.04 1.32 4.30
C ILE A 69 -12.74 0.03 3.87
N GLY A 70 -12.46 -0.48 2.67
CA GLY A 70 -13.06 -1.68 2.12
C GLY A 70 -12.77 -2.95 2.94
N LEU A 71 -11.64 -3.01 3.65
CA LEU A 71 -11.34 -4.09 4.60
C LEU A 71 -12.28 -4.08 5.82
N LEU A 72 -12.76 -2.90 6.25
CA LEU A 72 -13.60 -2.75 7.43
C LEU A 72 -15.08 -3.08 7.16
N VAL A 73 -15.51 -3.04 5.89
CA VAL A 73 -16.88 -3.34 5.49
C VAL A 73 -16.98 -4.82 5.09
N PRO A 74 -17.76 -5.65 5.81
CA PRO A 74 -17.83 -7.10 5.58
C PRO A 74 -18.12 -7.49 4.12
N GLN A 75 -18.99 -6.73 3.45
CA GLN A 75 -19.45 -6.98 2.07
C GLN A 75 -18.34 -6.75 1.02
N THR A 76 -17.36 -5.89 1.31
CA THR A 76 -16.28 -5.54 0.37
C THR A 76 -14.94 -6.13 0.77
N ARG A 77 -14.84 -6.77 1.94
CA ARG A 77 -13.58 -7.17 2.58
C ARG A 77 -12.67 -8.01 1.68
N LEU A 78 -13.22 -9.05 1.06
CA LEU A 78 -12.44 -9.93 0.19
C LEU A 78 -11.96 -9.19 -1.07
N ALA A 79 -12.85 -8.42 -1.70
CA ALA A 79 -12.51 -7.63 -2.89
C ALA A 79 -11.43 -6.58 -2.56
N ALA A 80 -11.53 -5.90 -1.42
CA ALA A 80 -10.54 -4.95 -0.94
C ALA A 80 -9.20 -5.62 -0.65
N ALA A 81 -9.19 -6.80 -0.03
CA ALA A 81 -7.97 -7.56 0.22
C ALA A 81 -7.25 -7.94 -1.08
N ILE A 82 -7.97 -8.47 -2.07
CA ILE A 82 -7.42 -8.80 -3.39
C ILE A 82 -6.89 -7.54 -4.08
N ALA A 83 -7.67 -6.46 -4.08
CA ALA A 83 -7.29 -5.18 -4.70
C ALA A 83 -6.01 -4.61 -4.06
N LEU A 84 -5.88 -4.66 -2.73
CA LEU A 84 -4.69 -4.19 -2.02
C LEU A 84 -3.45 -5.05 -2.34
N VAL A 85 -3.59 -6.36 -2.53
CA VAL A 85 -2.47 -7.21 -2.95
C VAL A 85 -2.00 -6.87 -4.37
N VAL A 86 -2.95 -6.71 -5.31
CA VAL A 86 -2.64 -6.28 -6.68
C VAL A 86 -1.99 -4.89 -6.67
N PHE A 87 -2.51 -3.99 -5.83
CA PHE A 87 -1.96 -2.66 -5.62
C PHE A 87 -0.51 -2.71 -5.14
N LEU A 88 -0.19 -3.51 -4.12
CA LEU A 88 1.17 -3.65 -3.59
C LEU A 88 2.16 -4.10 -4.68
N ALA A 89 1.74 -5.02 -5.53
CA ALA A 89 2.52 -5.44 -6.69
C ALA A 89 2.69 -4.31 -7.72
N ALA A 90 1.61 -3.57 -8.01
CA ALA A 90 1.62 -2.47 -8.98
C ALA A 90 2.52 -1.30 -8.57
N VAL A 91 2.62 -0.99 -7.27
CA VAL A 91 3.47 0.10 -6.76
C VAL A 91 4.92 -0.33 -6.48
N PHE A 92 5.21 -1.63 -6.48
CA PHE A 92 6.55 -2.15 -6.21
C PHE A 92 7.65 -1.59 -7.13
N PRO A 93 7.44 -1.38 -8.45
CA PRO A 93 8.45 -0.78 -9.31
C PRO A 93 8.96 0.58 -8.81
N ALA A 94 8.09 1.41 -8.21
CA ALA A 94 8.49 2.69 -7.62
C ALA A 94 9.33 2.50 -6.35
N ASN A 95 8.98 1.51 -5.52
CA ASN A 95 9.76 1.15 -4.34
C ASN A 95 11.15 0.59 -4.71
N ALA A 96 11.22 -0.27 -5.73
CA ALA A 96 12.47 -0.84 -6.23
C ALA A 96 13.37 0.23 -6.86
N TYR A 97 12.79 1.16 -7.63
CA TYR A 97 13.53 2.30 -8.17
C TYR A 97 14.09 3.20 -7.06
N ALA A 98 13.28 3.51 -6.04
CA ALA A 98 13.76 4.27 -4.90
C ALA A 98 14.91 3.56 -4.17
N ALA A 99 14.78 2.24 -3.95
CA ALA A 99 15.83 1.42 -3.31
C ALA A 99 17.15 1.44 -4.09
N ALA A 100 17.10 1.48 -5.42
CA ALA A 100 18.27 1.56 -6.29
C ALA A 100 18.90 2.97 -6.36
N ASN A 101 18.21 4.01 -5.88
CA ASN A 101 18.65 5.41 -5.89
C ASN A 101 18.63 6.00 -4.47
N ARG A 102 19.19 5.26 -3.50
CA ARG A 102 19.14 5.62 -2.07
C ARG A 102 19.78 6.96 -1.75
N GLU A 103 20.84 7.32 -2.47
CA GLU A 103 21.51 8.62 -2.39
C GLU A 103 20.56 9.79 -2.70
N ARG A 104 19.55 9.57 -3.54
CA ARG A 104 18.56 10.58 -3.91
C ARG A 104 17.38 10.68 -2.94
N PHE A 105 16.98 9.56 -2.34
CA PHE A 105 15.73 9.45 -1.57
C PHE A 105 15.94 9.23 -0.06
N GLY A 106 17.17 9.00 0.38
CA GLY A 106 17.54 8.89 1.78
C GLY A 106 16.72 7.82 2.53
N ALA A 107 16.19 8.19 3.69
CA ALA A 107 15.44 7.29 4.56
C ALA A 107 14.15 6.72 3.93
N VAL A 108 13.59 7.37 2.90
CA VAL A 108 12.36 6.91 2.22
C VAL A 108 12.66 5.67 1.36
N ALA A 109 13.89 5.54 0.85
CA ALA A 109 14.31 4.43 0.01
C ALA A 109 14.74 3.22 0.85
N ILE A 110 13.77 2.49 1.39
CA ILE A 110 14.02 1.20 2.06
C ILE A 110 14.76 0.25 1.09
N PRO A 111 15.81 -0.49 1.54
CA PRO A 111 16.55 -1.39 0.66
C PRO A 111 15.65 -2.45 0.01
N PHE A 112 16.04 -2.91 -1.18
CA PHE A 112 15.20 -3.74 -2.05
C PHE A 112 14.64 -4.99 -1.35
N TRP A 113 15.52 -5.82 -0.77
CA TRP A 113 15.13 -7.09 -0.14
C TRP A 113 14.23 -6.90 1.09
N PRO A 114 14.57 -6.05 2.08
CA PRO A 114 13.66 -5.73 3.18
C PRO A 114 12.30 -5.23 2.71
N ARG A 115 12.25 -4.38 1.68
CA ARG A 115 11.01 -3.87 1.12
C ARG A 115 10.16 -4.97 0.48
N LEU A 116 10.78 -5.81 -0.34
CA LEU A 116 10.10 -6.92 -1.02
C LEU A 116 9.53 -7.91 -0.01
N ILE A 117 10.34 -8.34 0.97
CA ILE A 117 9.90 -9.26 2.04
C ILE A 117 8.74 -8.63 2.82
N GLY A 118 8.86 -7.35 3.18
CA GLY A 118 7.80 -6.63 3.89
C GLY A 118 6.48 -6.58 3.11
N GLN A 119 6.54 -6.35 1.79
CA GLN A 119 5.32 -6.36 0.96
C GLN A 119 4.74 -7.77 0.79
N ILE A 120 5.55 -8.81 0.67
CA ILE A 120 5.08 -10.21 0.62
C ILE A 120 4.37 -10.58 1.93
N VAL A 121 4.97 -10.25 3.07
CA VAL A 121 4.37 -10.50 4.40
C VAL A 121 3.08 -9.70 4.56
N LEU A 122 3.08 -8.42 4.18
CA LEU A 122 1.88 -7.58 4.24
C LEU A 122 0.78 -8.12 3.33
N ALA A 123 1.10 -8.57 2.11
CA ALA A 123 0.14 -9.18 1.20
C ALA A 123 -0.48 -10.45 1.80
N ALA A 124 0.33 -11.31 2.41
CA ALA A 124 -0.16 -12.52 3.08
C ALA A 124 -1.11 -12.17 4.25
N LEU A 125 -0.76 -11.17 5.06
CA LEU A 125 -1.62 -10.70 6.16
C LEU A 125 -2.94 -10.11 5.66
N ILE A 126 -2.90 -9.33 4.58
CA ILE A 126 -4.10 -8.76 3.93
C ILE A 126 -5.05 -9.87 3.47
N ILE A 127 -4.53 -10.88 2.76
CA ILE A 127 -5.35 -12.02 2.32
C ILE A 127 -5.93 -12.75 3.53
N TRP A 128 -5.12 -13.01 4.55
CA TRP A 128 -5.57 -13.71 5.76
C TRP A 128 -6.73 -12.98 6.45
N VAL A 129 -6.59 -11.68 6.73
CA VAL A 129 -7.69 -10.90 7.34
C VAL A 129 -8.87 -10.66 6.40
N GLY A 130 -8.64 -10.81 5.09
CA GLY A 130 -9.64 -10.71 4.03
C GLY A 130 -10.58 -11.92 3.98
N VAL A 131 -10.03 -13.13 4.19
CA VAL A 131 -10.78 -14.40 4.14
C VAL A 131 -11.28 -14.87 5.50
N ALA A 132 -10.58 -14.54 6.59
CA ALA A 132 -11.00 -14.89 7.93
C ALA A 132 -12.26 -14.09 8.33
N THR A 133 -13.30 -14.78 8.79
CA THR A 133 -14.58 -14.20 9.20
C THR A 133 -14.44 -13.38 10.47
#